data_AF-A0A819MXL2-F1
#
_entry.id   AF-A0A819MXL2-F1
#
_cell.length_a   1.000
_cell.length_b   1.000
_cell.length_c   1.000
_cell.angle_alpha   90.00
_cell.angle_beta   90.00
_cell.angle_gamma   90.00
#
_symmetry.space_group_name_H-M   'P 1'
#
loop_
_entity.id
_entity.type
_entity.pdbx_description
1 polymer ?
#
loop_
_entity_poly.entity_id
_entity_poly.type
_entity_poly.pdbx_seq_one_letter_code
_entity_poly.pdbx_strand_id
1 'polypeptide(L)'
;MHRISIKETSIAKLGSVCRRIYRIFSHAYYHHRPIYDEFEGRTHLCRRFTVFALRYGLIPKDNLIVPIHGVNQDVTTIMQQQTSPIKINSSQSLKNGDSPPSPIIHSTTIESDA
;
A
#
# COMPACT_ATOMS: atom_id res chain seq x y z
N MET A 1 -24.36 14.74 -22.84
CA MET A 1 -23.15 14.62 -22.00
C MET A 1 -23.52 13.84 -20.74
N HIS A 2 -23.12 12.57 -20.62
CA HIS A 2 -23.41 11.76 -19.44
C HIS A 2 -22.43 12.12 -18.31
N ARG A 3 -22.91 12.77 -17.24
CA ARG A 3 -22.12 12.94 -16.00
C ARG A 3 -22.15 11.62 -15.23
N ILE A 4 -21.01 10.94 -15.17
CA ILE A 4 -20.84 9.75 -14.34
C ILE A 4 -20.58 10.21 -12.91
N SER A 5 -21.44 9.81 -11.96
CA SER A 5 -21.24 10.05 -10.53
C SER A 5 -20.35 8.95 -9.95
N ILE A 6 -19.23 9.33 -9.34
CA ILE A 6 -18.31 8.40 -8.68
C ILE A 6 -18.73 8.26 -7.22
N LYS A 7 -18.99 7.02 -6.79
CA LYS A 7 -19.29 6.72 -5.38
C LYS A 7 -18.06 6.91 -4.51
N GLU A 8 -18.22 7.50 -3.33
CA GLU A 8 -17.15 7.69 -2.33
C GLU A 8 -16.47 6.35 -1.95
N THR A 9 -17.24 5.27 -1.92
CA THR A 9 -16.73 3.92 -1.66
C THR A 9 -15.75 3.43 -2.72
N SER A 10 -15.86 3.88 -3.97
CA SER A 10 -14.89 3.58 -5.03
C SER A 10 -13.57 4.32 -4.78
N ILE A 11 -13.64 5.56 -4.29
CA ILE A 11 -12.46 6.37 -3.94
C ILE A 11 -11.72 5.74 -2.76
N ALA A 12 -12.44 5.30 -1.73
CA ALA A 12 -11.84 4.61 -0.58
C ALA A 12 -11.07 3.34 -0.96
N LYS A 13 -11.53 2.61 -1.99
CA LYS A 13 -10.88 1.38 -2.48
C LYS A 13 -9.65 1.65 -3.35
N LEU A 14 -9.49 2.87 -3.88
CA LEU A 14 -8.44 3.23 -4.82
C LEU A 14 -7.04 2.99 -4.24
N GLY A 15 -6.81 3.33 -2.97
CA GLY A 15 -5.51 3.11 -2.32
C GLY A 15 -5.12 1.62 -2.29
N SER A 16 -6.08 0.72 -2.10
CA SER A 16 -5.82 -0.73 -2.14
C SER A 16 -5.39 -1.18 -3.54
N VAL A 17 -6.09 -0.70 -4.58
CA VAL A 17 -5.74 -0.97 -5.97
C VAL A 17 -4.35 -0.42 -6.30
N CYS A 18 -4.07 0.83 -5.93
CA CYS A 18 -2.77 1.44 -6.16
C CYS A 18 -1.63 0.66 -5.49
N ARG A 19 -1.80 0.19 -4.25
CA ARG A 19 -0.82 -0.66 -3.57
C ARG A 19 -0.55 -1.96 -4.34
N ARG A 20 -1.59 -2.62 -4.84
CA ARG A 20 -1.46 -3.87 -5.63
C ARG A 20 -0.71 -3.63 -6.93
N ILE A 21 -1.04 -2.56 -7.66
CA ILE A 21 -0.32 -2.16 -8.89
C ILE A 21 1.15 -1.88 -8.57
N TYR A 22 1.44 -1.16 -7.48
CA TYR A 22 2.82 -0.87 -7.10
C TYR A 22 3.64 -2.13 -6.77
N ARG A 23 3.00 -3.16 -6.18
CA ARG A 23 3.65 -4.46 -5.94
C ARG A 23 4.05 -5.15 -7.23
N ILE A 24 3.30 -4.98 -8.33
CA ILE A 24 3.69 -5.52 -9.65
C ILE A 24 4.99 -4.86 -10.13
N PHE A 25 5.09 -3.53 -10.05
CA PHE A 25 6.34 -2.83 -10.39
C PHE A 25 7.51 -3.28 -9.52
N SER A 26 7.29 -3.38 -8.21
CA SER A 26 8.31 -3.84 -7.27
C SER A 26 8.77 -5.25 -7.58
N HIS A 27 7.84 -6.16 -7.89
CA HIS A 27 8.18 -7.54 -8.24
C HIS A 27 9.01 -7.59 -9.53
N ALA A 28 8.59 -6.87 -10.58
CA ALA A 28 9.35 -6.78 -11.81
C ALA A 28 10.76 -6.16 -11.60
N TYR A 29 10.87 -5.13 -10.76
CA TYR A 29 12.15 -4.48 -10.45
C TYR A 29 13.15 -5.46 -9.81
N TYR A 30 12.73 -6.22 -8.79
CA TYR A 30 13.61 -7.06 -7.99
C TYR A 30 13.83 -8.46 -8.57
N HIS A 31 12.92 -8.98 -9.41
CA HIS A 31 13.01 -10.34 -9.94
C HIS A 31 13.11 -10.42 -11.47
N HIS A 32 12.73 -9.36 -12.21
CA HIS A 32 12.72 -9.34 -13.67
C HIS A 32 13.41 -8.09 -14.23
N ARG A 33 14.62 -7.81 -13.71
CA ARG A 33 15.32 -6.55 -13.94
C ARG A 33 15.45 -6.12 -15.41
N PRO A 34 15.85 -7.00 -16.36
CA PRO A 34 16.01 -6.59 -17.77
C PRO A 34 14.69 -6.13 -18.40
N ILE A 35 13.60 -6.85 -18.10
CA ILE A 35 12.26 -6.54 -18.60
C ILE A 35 11.77 -5.23 -17.99
N TYR A 36 11.98 -5.05 -16.68
CA TYR A 36 11.65 -3.81 -15.99
C TYR A 36 12.38 -2.61 -16.60
N ASP A 37 13.70 -2.70 -16.83
CA ASP A 37 14.49 -1.60 -17.37
C ASP A 37 14.10 -1.24 -18.80
N GLU A 38 13.88 -2.23 -19.68
CA GLU A 38 13.40 -1.97 -21.05
C GLU A 38 12.01 -1.32 -21.06
N PHE A 39 11.11 -1.79 -20.19
CA PHE A 39 9.76 -1.25 -20.08
C PHE A 39 9.76 0.17 -19.50
N GLU A 40 10.46 0.38 -18.40
CA GLU A 40 10.49 1.66 -17.69
C GLU A 40 11.31 2.71 -18.44
N GLY A 41 12.37 2.30 -19.14
CA GLY A 41 13.16 3.17 -20.01
C GLY A 41 12.36 3.75 -21.18
N ARG A 42 11.35 3.02 -21.68
CA ARG A 42 10.46 3.49 -22.76
C ARG A 42 9.24 4.27 -22.27
N THR A 43 8.65 3.85 -21.15
CA THR A 43 7.31 4.32 -20.75
C THR A 43 7.30 5.28 -19.56
N HIS A 44 8.33 5.20 -18.70
CA HIS A 44 8.39 5.88 -17.40
C HIS A 44 7.13 5.69 -16.54
N LEU A 45 6.45 4.55 -16.68
CA LEU A 45 5.16 4.32 -16.07
C LEU A 45 5.28 4.19 -14.54
N CYS A 46 6.26 3.45 -14.05
CA CYS A 46 6.48 3.29 -12.62
C CYS A 46 6.79 4.63 -11.96
N ARG A 47 7.63 5.47 -12.59
CA ARG A 47 7.92 6.84 -12.13
C ARG A 47 6.65 7.68 -12.07
N ARG A 48 5.90 7.78 -13.17
CA ARG A 48 4.67 8.58 -13.25
C ARG A 48 3.63 8.11 -12.24
N PHE A 49 3.46 6.79 -12.11
CA PHE A 49 2.56 6.19 -11.14
C PHE A 49 2.97 6.52 -9.70
N THR A 50 4.26 6.46 -9.38
CA THR A 50 4.78 6.77 -8.04
C THR A 50 4.53 8.22 -7.67
N VAL A 51 4.78 9.16 -8.59
CA VAL A 51 4.46 10.58 -8.39
C VAL A 51 2.96 10.79 -8.18
N PHE A 52 2.11 10.13 -8.98
CA PHE A 52 0.65 10.18 -8.83
C PHE A 52 0.20 9.64 -7.46
N ALA A 53 0.70 8.46 -7.06
CA ALA A 53 0.33 7.83 -5.81
C ALA A 53 0.72 8.68 -4.59
N LEU A 54 1.88 9.35 -4.65
CA LEU A 54 2.33 10.26 -3.61
C LEU A 54 1.53 11.56 -3.58
N ARG A 55 1.27 12.18 -4.75
CA ARG A 55 0.51 13.42 -4.87
C ARG A 55 -0.87 13.34 -4.21
N TYR A 56 -1.54 12.19 -4.36
CA TYR A 56 -2.88 11.98 -3.82
C TYR A 56 -2.91 11.16 -2.52
N GLY A 57 -1.75 10.87 -1.91
CA GLY A 57 -1.67 10.12 -0.66
C GLY A 57 -2.24 8.69 -0.73
N LEU A 58 -2.19 8.05 -1.90
CA LEU A 58 -2.78 6.73 -2.13
C LEU A 58 -1.92 5.58 -1.58
N ILE A 59 -0.60 5.83 -1.48
CA ILE A 59 0.39 4.90 -0.93
C ILE A 59 1.34 5.70 -0.03
N PRO A 60 1.57 5.27 1.23
CA PRO A 60 2.58 5.87 2.11
C PRO A 60 3.98 5.80 1.51
N LYS A 61 4.81 6.83 1.75
CA LYS A 61 6.19 6.87 1.26
C LYS A 61 7.02 5.66 1.71
N ASP A 62 6.83 5.21 2.94
CA ASP A 62 7.56 4.07 3.51
C ASP A 62 7.27 2.74 2.80
N ASN A 63 6.15 2.67 2.08
CA ASN A 63 5.78 1.49 1.29
C ASN A 63 6.38 1.53 -0.12
N LEU A 64 7.08 2.60 -0.50
CA LEU A 64 7.74 2.74 -1.79
C LEU A 64 9.20 2.27 -1.70
N ILE A 65 9.43 1.04 -2.12
CA ILE A 65 10.74 0.37 -2.01
C ILE A 65 11.52 0.32 -3.32
N VAL A 66 10.90 0.71 -4.44
CA VAL A 66 11.57 0.80 -5.73
C VAL A 66 12.35 2.11 -5.78
N PRO A 67 13.69 2.10 -5.93
CA PRO A 67 14.49 3.32 -6.02
C PRO A 67 14.27 3.98 -7.38
N ILE A 68 13.36 4.95 -7.43
CA ILE A 68 13.09 5.73 -8.65
C ILE A 68 13.86 7.05 -8.58
N HIS A 69 14.86 7.16 -9.47
CA HIS A 69 15.66 8.36 -9.62
C HIS A 69 14.79 9.58 -9.98
N GLY A 70 15.03 10.71 -9.31
CA GLY A 70 14.35 11.98 -9.56
C GLY A 70 13.01 12.18 -8.84
N VAL A 71 12.38 11.13 -8.31
CA VAL A 71 11.07 11.27 -7.63
C VAL A 71 11.18 12.21 -6.42
N ASN A 72 12.23 12.12 -5.60
CA ASN A 72 12.40 12.95 -4.40
C ASN A 72 12.41 14.47 -4.67
N GLN A 73 12.91 14.91 -5.84
CA GLN A 73 12.90 16.32 -6.26
C GLN A 73 11.48 16.75 -6.68
N ASP A 74 10.78 15.87 -7.40
CA ASP A 74 9.41 16.11 -7.87
C ASP A 74 8.42 16.12 -6.68
N VAL A 75 8.57 15.25 -5.69
CA VAL A 75 7.65 15.19 -4.53
C VAL A 75 7.71 16.47 -3.70
N THR A 76 8.91 17.02 -3.50
CA THR A 76 9.11 18.23 -2.68
C THR A 76 8.44 19.44 -3.33
N THR A 77 8.54 19.55 -4.66
CA THR A 77 7.86 20.61 -5.44
C THR A 77 6.34 20.45 -5.43
N ILE A 78 5.83 19.21 -5.49
CA ILE A 78 4.40 18.92 -5.60
C ILE A 78 3.68 19.06 -4.24
N MET A 79 4.33 18.74 -3.13
CA MET A 79 3.71 18.84 -1.79
C MET A 79 3.49 20.29 -1.32
N GLN A 80 4.09 21.28 -1.99
CA GLN A 80 3.96 22.70 -1.66
C GLN A 80 2.76 23.39 -2.33
N GLN A 81 2.16 22.77 -3.36
CA GLN A 81 0.95 23.29 -4.01
C GLN A 81 -0.28 22.59 -3.41
N GLN A 82 -1.05 23.35 -2.62
CA GLN A 82 -2.28 22.90 -1.95
C GLN A 82 -3.20 22.13 -2.92
N THR A 83 -3.28 20.82 -2.75
CA THR A 83 -4.45 20.06 -3.20
C THR A 83 -4.99 19.33 -1.99
N SER A 84 -6.17 19.75 -1.57
CA SER A 84 -6.91 19.23 -0.42
C SER A 84 -6.81 17.70 -0.35
N PRO A 85 -6.49 17.11 0.82
CA PRO A 85 -6.67 15.69 1.00
C PRO A 85 -8.11 15.36 0.66
N ILE A 86 -8.34 14.33 -0.15
CA ILE A 86 -9.65 13.68 -0.16
C ILE A 86 -9.91 13.34 1.31
N LYS A 87 -10.90 13.99 1.94
CA LYS A 87 -11.25 13.77 3.34
C LYS A 87 -11.86 12.38 3.45
N ILE A 88 -11.00 11.37 3.60
CA ILE A 88 -11.41 10.01 3.96
C ILE A 88 -11.81 10.09 5.43
N ASN A 89 -13.11 10.21 5.70
CA ASN A 89 -13.64 10.06 7.05
C ASN A 89 -13.37 8.64 7.53
N SER A 90 -12.32 8.46 8.32
CA SER A 90 -12.11 7.25 9.13
C SER A 90 -13.06 7.28 10.32
N SER A 91 -14.29 6.83 10.09
CA SER A 91 -15.25 6.53 11.14
C SER A 91 -15.77 5.12 10.93
N GLN A 92 -15.04 4.11 11.43
CA GLN A 92 -15.65 3.06 12.25
C GLN A 92 -14.59 2.23 12.98
N SER A 93 -14.69 2.36 14.30
CA SER A 93 -14.01 1.62 15.35
C SER A 93 -14.50 0.16 15.35
N LEU A 94 -13.59 -0.81 15.22
CA LEU A 94 -13.77 -2.11 15.88
C LEU A 94 -12.80 -2.15 17.07
N LYS A 95 -13.32 -1.80 18.25
CA LYS A 95 -12.82 -2.35 19.51
C LYS A 95 -13.20 -3.83 19.50
N ASN A 96 -12.26 -4.71 19.78
CA ASN A 96 -12.47 -5.95 20.51
C ASN A 96 -11.12 -6.31 21.13
N GLY A 97 -10.98 -5.97 22.40
CA GLY A 97 -10.02 -6.63 23.26
C GLY A 97 -10.59 -8.00 23.62
N ASP A 98 -9.82 -9.05 23.37
CA ASP A 98 -9.66 -10.17 24.29
C ASP A 98 -8.48 -11.00 23.78
N SER A 99 -7.42 -11.02 24.58
CA SER A 99 -6.33 -11.98 24.41
C SER A 99 -6.87 -13.37 24.74
N PRO A 100 -6.61 -14.41 23.93
CA PRO A 100 -6.94 -15.77 24.34
C PRO A 100 -6.04 -16.16 25.54
N PRO A 101 -6.60 -16.84 26.58
CA PRO A 101 -5.80 -17.31 27.70
C PRO A 101 -4.84 -18.41 27.24
N SER A 102 -3.61 -18.38 27.76
CA SER A 102 -2.61 -19.43 27.55
C SER A 102 -3.12 -20.77 28.07
N PRO A 103 -2.90 -21.90 27.37
CA PRO A 103 -3.32 -23.21 27.84
C PRO A 103 -2.53 -23.62 29.09
N ILE A 104 -3.25 -23.89 30.18
CA ILE A 104 -2.74 -24.52 31.39
C ILE A 104 -2.47 -25.99 31.04
N ILE A 105 -1.20 -26.38 30.93
CA ILE A 105 -0.83 -27.79 30.82
C ILE A 105 -0.93 -28.37 32.24
N HIS A 106 -2.01 -29.10 32.49
CA HIS A 106 -2.18 -29.90 33.70
C HIS A 106 -1.21 -31.09 33.61
N SER A 107 -0.26 -31.17 34.56
CA SER A 107 0.57 -32.35 34.75
C SER A 107 -0.32 -33.51 35.20
N THR A 108 -0.57 -34.46 34.30
CA THR A 108 -1.12 -35.77 34.68
C THR A 108 0.05 -36.70 34.95
N THR A 109 0.23 -37.03 36.22
CA THR A 109 0.98 -38.17 36.71
C THR A 109 0.50 -39.43 35.97
N ILE A 110 1.37 -40.07 35.20
CA ILE A 110 1.20 -41.46 34.83
C ILE A 110 2.05 -42.25 35.83
N GLU A 111 1.35 -42.87 36.78
CA GLU A 111 1.91 -43.91 37.64
C GLU A 111 2.33 -45.11 36.79
N SER A 112 3.50 -45.65 37.12
CA SER A 112 3.97 -46.98 36.77
C SER A 112 3.21 -48.04 37.56
N ASP A 113 2.72 -49.10 36.92
CA ASP A 113 3.02 -50.49 37.34
C ASP A 113 2.36 -51.56 36.44
N ALA A 114 3.04 -52.70 36.41
CA ALA A 114 2.80 -53.99 35.73
C ALA A 114 3.23 -54.13 34.26
#